data_AF-A0A9P9WLE5-F1
#
_entry.id   AF-A0A9P9WLE5-F1
#
_cell.length_a   1.000
_cell.length_b   1.000
_cell.length_c   1.000
_cell.angle_alpha   90.00
_cell.angle_beta   90.00
_cell.angle_gamma   90.00
#
_symmetry.space_group_name_H-M   'P 1'
#
loop_
_entity.id
_entity.type
_entity.pdbx_description
1 polymer ?
#
loop_
_entity_poly.entity_id
_entity_poly.type
_entity_poly.pdbx_seq_one_letter_code
_entity_poly.pdbx_strand_id
1 'polypeptide(L)'
;MQFATSLLSLFALASSVRAAPSQAVEERQNGARIYAKFFSDNACLGTWVEDTVWLQEAAGGCIDVNIPFAYNSTLIADNLATRALRAYSVDGCNENAGNWFDVPAGIEQCYKQHIESVKFL
;
A
#
# COMPACT_ATOMS: atom_id res chain seq x y z
N MET A 1 -10.89 40.44 -54.48
CA MET A 1 -10.93 39.84 -53.13
C MET A 1 -12.36 39.39 -52.88
N GLN A 2 -12.59 38.08 -52.84
CA GLN A 2 -13.92 37.51 -52.62
C GLN A 2 -13.87 36.56 -51.42
N PHE A 3 -14.86 36.77 -50.57
CA PHE A 3 -15.23 36.05 -49.36
C PHE A 3 -15.39 34.54 -49.56
N ALA A 4 -14.94 33.74 -48.60
CA ALA A 4 -15.69 32.61 -48.03
C ALA A 4 -14.87 31.92 -46.93
N THR A 5 -15.09 32.36 -45.69
CA THR A 5 -15.08 31.52 -44.49
C THR A 5 -15.86 30.23 -44.73
N SER A 6 -15.31 29.08 -44.34
CA SER A 6 -16.08 27.97 -43.73
C SER A 6 -15.14 26.96 -43.05
N LEU A 7 -15.09 27.08 -41.72
CA LEU A 7 -14.90 25.99 -40.76
C LEU A 7 -15.92 24.85 -41.03
N LEU A 8 -15.65 23.65 -40.51
CA LEU A 8 -16.45 22.41 -40.45
C LEU A 8 -15.82 21.33 -41.36
N SER A 9 -15.10 20.33 -40.87
CA SER A 9 -15.65 19.29 -40.00
C SER A 9 -14.54 18.40 -39.42
N LEU A 10 -14.26 18.53 -38.13
CA LEU A 10 -13.54 17.50 -37.35
C LEU A 10 -14.49 17.01 -36.25
N PHE A 11 -15.55 16.30 -36.67
CA PHE A 11 -16.44 15.64 -35.73
C PHE A 11 -16.11 14.16 -35.62
N ALA A 12 -15.92 13.77 -34.35
CA ALA A 12 -16.15 12.47 -33.77
C ALA A 12 -15.13 11.35 -34.07
N LEU A 13 -14.27 11.12 -33.08
CA LEU A 13 -14.27 9.86 -32.32
C LEU A 13 -13.66 10.16 -30.94
N ALA A 14 -14.43 10.84 -30.09
CA ALA A 14 -14.19 10.76 -28.65
C ALA A 14 -14.67 9.37 -28.21
N SER A 15 -13.80 8.37 -28.35
CA SER A 15 -13.98 7.10 -27.67
C SER A 15 -13.94 7.40 -26.17
N SER A 16 -15.12 7.56 -25.57
CA SER A 16 -15.24 7.51 -24.12
C SER A 16 -14.81 6.11 -23.70
N VAL A 17 -13.53 5.94 -23.38
CA VAL A 17 -13.07 4.78 -22.63
C VAL A 17 -13.77 4.88 -21.28
N ARG A 18 -14.95 4.29 -21.18
CA ARG A 18 -15.54 3.95 -19.90
C ARG A 18 -14.67 2.82 -19.38
N ALA A 19 -13.64 3.15 -18.62
CA ALA A 19 -13.06 2.23 -17.66
C ALA A 19 -14.19 1.89 -16.68
N ALA A 20 -15.04 0.93 -17.04
CA ALA A 20 -15.91 0.31 -16.06
C ALA A 20 -14.96 -0.26 -14.99
N PRO A 21 -15.13 0.08 -13.70
CA PRO A 21 -14.38 -0.60 -12.65
C PRO A 21 -14.61 -2.10 -12.87
N SER A 22 -13.56 -2.84 -13.18
CA SER A 22 -13.70 -4.28 -13.32
C SER A 22 -13.93 -4.84 -11.94
N GLN A 23 -14.90 -5.74 -11.79
CA GLN A 23 -15.15 -6.45 -10.53
C GLN A 23 -13.86 -7.10 -9.99
N ALA A 24 -12.96 -7.48 -10.88
CA ALA A 24 -11.63 -8.01 -10.56
C ALA A 24 -10.71 -7.03 -9.78
N VAL A 25 -10.90 -5.71 -9.90
CA VAL A 25 -10.14 -4.72 -9.10
C VAL A 25 -10.74 -4.55 -7.71
N GLU A 26 -12.08 -4.52 -7.60
CA GLU A 26 -12.77 -4.47 -6.31
C GLU A 26 -12.51 -5.73 -5.47
N GLU A 27 -12.49 -6.91 -6.10
CA GLU A 27 -12.19 -8.18 -5.42
C GLU A 27 -10.76 -8.23 -4.85
N ARG A 28 -9.77 -7.63 -5.55
CA ARG A 28 -8.40 -7.48 -5.03
C ARG A 28 -8.33 -6.54 -3.83
N GLN A 29 -9.26 -5.58 -3.75
CA GLN A 29 -9.43 -4.67 -2.62
C GLN A 29 -10.40 -5.19 -1.56
N ASN A 30 -10.87 -6.43 -1.64
CA ASN A 30 -11.72 -7.04 -0.61
C ASN A 30 -11.06 -8.26 0.06
N GLY A 31 -9.81 -8.56 -0.33
CA GLY A 31 -9.01 -9.63 0.26
C GLY A 31 -8.39 -9.25 1.61
N ALA A 32 -8.01 -10.28 2.37
CA ALA A 32 -7.26 -10.14 3.61
C ALA A 32 -5.94 -9.41 3.35
N ARG A 33 -5.82 -8.20 3.91
CA ARG A 33 -4.68 -7.30 3.66
C ARG A 33 -4.44 -6.38 4.85
N ILE A 34 -3.28 -5.74 4.84
CA ILE A 34 -2.93 -4.64 5.71
C ILE A 34 -2.49 -3.46 4.85
N TYR A 35 -3.05 -2.27 5.11
CA TYR A 35 -2.57 -1.01 4.57
C TYR A 35 -1.72 -0.30 5.63
N ALA A 36 -0.47 -0.03 5.29
CA ALA A 36 0.51 0.59 6.16
C ALA A 36 1.01 1.92 5.58
N LYS A 37 1.17 2.91 6.45
CA LYS A 37 1.72 4.23 6.12
C LYS A 37 2.99 4.48 6.93
N PHE A 38 4.01 5.03 6.30
CA PHE A 38 5.31 5.29 6.90
C PHE A 38 5.49 6.77 7.18
N PHE A 39 6.02 7.10 8.35
CA PHE A 39 6.20 8.48 8.80
C PHE A 39 7.65 8.74 9.21
N SER A 40 8.13 9.95 8.95
CA SER A 40 9.48 10.38 9.31
C SER A 40 9.69 10.54 10.82
N ASP A 41 8.61 10.64 11.60
CA ASP A 41 8.65 10.77 13.05
C ASP A 41 8.53 9.42 13.78
N ASN A 42 8.49 9.47 15.12
CA ASN A 42 8.33 8.32 16.00
C ASN A 42 6.90 8.19 16.56
N ALA A 43 5.89 8.78 15.93
CA ALA A 43 4.54 8.82 16.51
C ALA A 43 3.41 8.67 15.47
N CYS A 44 3.73 8.52 14.19
CA CYS A 44 2.77 8.52 13.10
C CYS A 44 1.92 9.80 13.03
N LEU A 45 2.46 10.94 13.48
CA LEU A 45 1.77 12.24 13.51
C LEU A 45 2.40 13.26 12.56
N GLY A 46 3.64 13.03 12.16
CA GLY A 46 4.43 13.89 11.30
C GLY A 46 4.12 13.71 9.82
N THR A 47 5.10 14.01 8.98
CA THR A 47 4.96 13.89 7.53
C THR A 47 4.91 12.42 7.12
N TRP A 48 3.82 12.06 6.44
CA TRP A 48 3.71 10.79 5.71
C TRP A 48 4.70 10.81 4.54
N VAL A 49 5.55 9.78 4.45
CA VAL A 49 6.60 9.68 3.42
C VAL A 49 6.31 8.64 2.35
N GLU A 50 5.66 7.53 2.69
CA GLU A 50 5.32 6.45 1.74
C GLU A 50 4.22 5.55 2.32
N ASP A 51 3.53 4.80 1.48
CA ASP A 51 2.61 3.75 1.93
C ASP A 51 2.82 2.41 1.21
N THR A 52 2.20 1.35 1.76
CA THR A 52 2.19 0.05 1.12
C THR A 52 0.99 -0.78 1.53
N VAL A 53 0.68 -1.79 0.73
CA VAL A 53 -0.36 -2.78 1.03
C VAL A 53 0.28 -4.16 1.03
N TRP A 54 0.14 -4.87 2.15
CA TRP A 54 0.55 -6.26 2.27
C TRP A 54 -0.67 -7.16 2.13
N LEU A 55 -0.64 -8.04 1.14
CA LEU A 55 -1.68 -9.03 0.90
C LEU A 55 -1.35 -10.30 1.70
N GLN A 56 -2.33 -10.81 2.45
CA GLN A 56 -2.18 -12.05 3.18
C GLN A 56 -2.36 -13.25 2.22
N GLU A 57 -1.26 -13.74 1.67
CA GLU A 57 -1.26 -14.95 0.85
C GLU A 57 -1.29 -16.23 1.70
N ALA A 58 -1.83 -17.32 1.14
CA ALA A 58 -1.98 -18.59 1.84
C ALA A 58 -0.65 -19.20 2.33
N ALA A 59 0.46 -18.93 1.64
CA ALA A 59 1.76 -19.56 1.91
C ALA A 59 2.62 -18.86 2.99
N GLY A 60 2.20 -17.69 3.53
CA GLY A 60 2.93 -17.03 4.63
C GLY A 60 4.39 -16.68 4.30
N GLY A 61 4.64 -16.14 3.10
CA GLY A 61 5.98 -15.75 2.65
C GLY A 61 6.51 -14.51 3.39
N CYS A 62 7.84 -14.37 3.41
CA CYS A 62 8.48 -13.14 3.81
C CYS A 62 8.33 -12.09 2.70
N ILE A 63 8.03 -10.85 3.09
CA ILE A 63 7.88 -9.72 2.20
C ILE A 63 8.89 -8.66 2.64
N ASP A 64 9.88 -8.37 1.80
CA ASP A 64 10.82 -7.28 2.06
C ASP A 64 10.13 -5.92 1.81
N VAL A 65 10.43 -4.97 2.70
CA VAL A 65 9.87 -3.62 2.71
C VAL A 65 10.93 -2.65 2.20
N ASN A 66 10.87 -2.31 0.91
CA ASN A 66 11.85 -1.44 0.27
C ASN A 66 11.31 -0.01 0.11
N ILE A 67 11.38 0.77 1.19
CA ILE A 67 10.97 2.19 1.19
C ILE A 67 12.22 3.05 0.98
N PRO A 68 12.30 3.84 -0.11
CA PRO A 68 13.51 4.60 -0.44
C PRO A 68 13.73 5.84 0.44
N PHE A 69 12.78 6.13 1.34
CA PHE A 69 12.80 7.29 2.21
C PHE A 69 13.07 6.88 3.66
N ALA A 70 13.77 7.74 4.41
CA ALA A 70 13.95 7.54 5.83
C ALA A 70 12.62 7.70 6.58
N TYR A 71 12.31 6.74 7.44
CA TYR A 71 11.11 6.73 8.27
C TYR A 71 11.39 6.01 9.59
N ASN A 72 10.67 6.37 10.65
CA ASN A 72 10.89 5.83 11.99
C ASN A 72 9.62 5.26 12.65
N SER A 73 8.46 5.47 12.05
CA SER A 73 7.22 4.85 12.51
C SER A 73 6.32 4.41 11.37
N THR A 74 5.48 3.42 11.66
CA THR A 74 4.54 2.80 10.74
C THR A 74 3.16 2.77 11.35
N LEU A 75 2.19 3.38 10.66
CA LEU A 75 0.78 3.31 11.00
C LEU A 75 0.12 2.19 10.21
N ILE A 76 -0.50 1.26 10.93
CA ILE A 76 -1.46 0.33 10.34
C ILE A 76 -2.79 1.08 10.24
N ALA A 77 -3.15 1.48 9.02
CA ALA A 77 -4.26 2.40 8.74
C ALA A 77 -5.54 1.70 8.30
N ASP A 78 -5.45 0.46 7.79
CA ASP A 78 -6.57 -0.46 7.54
C ASP A 78 -6.03 -1.88 7.69
N ASN A 79 -6.74 -2.75 8.40
CA ASN A 79 -6.31 -4.11 8.69
C ASN A 79 -7.48 -5.09 8.54
N LEU A 80 -7.55 -5.70 7.37
CA LEU A 80 -8.51 -6.76 7.05
C LEU A 80 -7.86 -8.15 7.06
N ALA A 81 -6.63 -8.26 7.56
CA ALA A 81 -5.97 -9.54 7.72
C ALA A 81 -6.69 -10.39 8.76
N THR A 82 -6.63 -11.71 8.56
CA THR A 82 -7.18 -12.71 9.50
C THR A 82 -6.08 -13.34 10.36
N ARG A 83 -4.82 -13.08 10.02
CA ARG A 83 -3.62 -13.54 10.72
C ARG A 83 -2.82 -12.35 11.23
N ALA A 84 -2.06 -12.57 12.30
CA ALA A 84 -1.12 -11.56 12.77
C ALA A 84 -0.01 -11.37 11.74
N LEU A 85 0.49 -10.15 11.61
CA LEU A 85 1.67 -9.83 10.81
C LEU A 85 2.84 -9.58 11.76
N ARG A 86 3.93 -10.33 11.62
CA ARG A 86 5.19 -9.98 12.27
C ARG A 86 5.96 -9.02 11.39
N ALA A 87 6.37 -7.89 11.97
CA ALA A 87 7.22 -6.91 11.34
C ALA A 87 8.62 -6.94 11.96
N TYR A 88 9.64 -6.94 11.11
CA TYR A 88 11.04 -7.07 11.48
C TYR A 88 11.79 -5.78 11.15
N SER A 89 12.70 -5.35 12.00
CA SER A 89 13.59 -4.21 11.75
C SER A 89 14.74 -4.52 10.79
N VAL A 90 14.78 -5.73 10.22
CA VAL A 90 15.82 -6.23 9.32
C VAL A 90 15.16 -6.94 8.14
N ASP A 91 15.86 -7.03 7.02
CA ASP A 91 15.44 -7.77 5.84
C ASP A 91 15.25 -9.29 6.08
N GLY A 92 14.57 -9.95 5.13
CA GLY A 92 14.53 -11.42 5.06
C GLY A 92 13.80 -12.14 6.20
N CYS A 93 13.00 -11.43 7.01
CA CYS A 93 12.22 -11.97 8.13
C CYS A 93 13.05 -12.83 9.10
N ASN A 94 14.29 -12.42 9.35
CA ASN A 94 15.22 -13.18 10.17
C ASN A 94 14.83 -13.09 11.65
N GLU A 95 14.23 -14.15 12.19
CA GLU A 95 13.80 -14.21 13.60
C GLU A 95 14.96 -14.16 14.62
N ASN A 96 16.19 -14.38 14.17
CA ASN A 96 17.38 -14.36 15.01
C ASN A 96 18.20 -13.06 14.89
N ALA A 97 17.72 -12.08 14.11
CA ALA A 97 18.38 -10.79 13.92
C ALA A 97 17.40 -9.62 14.05
N GLY A 98 17.90 -8.51 14.59
CA GLY A 98 17.10 -7.30 14.76
C GLY A 98 15.99 -7.42 15.82
N ASN A 99 15.13 -6.40 15.85
CA ASN A 99 13.92 -6.38 16.68
C ASN A 99 12.71 -6.69 15.83
N TRP A 100 11.67 -7.25 16.43
CA TRP A 100 10.39 -7.48 15.77
C TRP A 100 9.23 -7.21 16.71
N PHE A 101 8.07 -6.99 16.12
CA PHE A 101 6.80 -6.87 16.82
C PHE A 101 5.67 -7.51 16.01
N ASP A 102 4.61 -7.90 16.71
CA ASP A 102 3.44 -8.50 16.08
C ASP A 102 2.32 -7.47 15.98
N VAL A 103 1.73 -7.39 14.78
CA VAL A 103 0.51 -6.67 14.48
C VAL A 103 -0.65 -7.65 14.57
N PRO A 104 -1.54 -7.52 15.58
CA PRO A 104 -2.71 -8.39 15.64
C PRO A 104 -3.64 -8.15 14.44
N ALA A 105 -4.31 -9.22 14.01
CA ALA A 105 -5.34 -9.15 12.97
C ALA A 105 -6.45 -8.16 13.36
N GLY A 106 -6.92 -7.36 12.41
CA GLY A 106 -8.02 -6.40 12.63
C GLY A 106 -7.68 -5.18 13.47
N ILE A 107 -6.41 -4.99 13.88
CA ILE A 107 -5.99 -3.87 14.71
C ILE A 107 -5.28 -2.82 13.87
N GLU A 108 -5.79 -1.59 13.97
CA GLU A 108 -5.18 -0.37 13.44
C GLU A 108 -4.44 0.34 14.58
N GLN A 109 -3.13 0.52 14.44
CA GLN A 109 -2.32 1.23 15.43
C GLN A 109 -0.99 1.71 14.85
N CYS A 110 -0.36 2.66 15.54
CA CYS A 110 0.98 3.15 15.23
C CYS A 110 2.05 2.35 15.96
N TYR A 111 3.12 2.01 15.24
CA TYR A 111 4.31 1.38 15.79
C TYR A 111 5.53 2.27 15.58
N LYS A 112 6.30 2.46 16.66
CA LYS A 112 7.46 3.35 16.70
C LYS A 112 8.74 2.60 16.33
N GLN A 113 8.75 1.97 15.17
CA GLN A 113 9.86 1.15 14.72
C GLN A 113 9.99 1.18 13.19
N HIS A 114 11.24 1.20 12.72
CA HIS A 114 11.59 0.99 11.31
C HIS A 114 11.45 -0.49 10.92
N ILE A 115 10.95 -0.78 9.73
CA ILE A 115 10.61 -2.13 9.25
C ILE A 115 11.32 -2.41 7.92
N GLU A 116 12.01 -3.53 7.80
CA GLU A 116 12.66 -3.91 6.55
C GLU A 116 12.06 -5.18 5.95
N SER A 117 11.31 -5.96 6.74
CA SER A 117 10.55 -7.08 6.22
C SER A 117 9.35 -7.43 7.10
N VAL A 118 8.37 -8.11 6.53
CA VAL A 118 7.14 -8.55 7.22
C VAL A 118 6.73 -9.96 6.81
N LYS A 119 6.05 -10.68 7.71
CA LYS A 119 5.56 -12.04 7.47
C LYS A 119 4.24 -12.27 8.21
N PHE A 120 3.25 -12.83 7.52
CA PHE A 120 2.01 -13.28 8.17
C PHE A 120 2.22 -14.61 8.91
N LEU A 121 1.79 -14.66 10.18
CA LEU A 121 1.97 -15.79 11.11
C LEU A 121 0.85 -16.80 11.06
#